data_AF-A0A0C2W6K0-F1
#
_entry.id   AF-A0A0C2W6K0-F1
#
_cell.length_a   1.000
_cell.length_b   1.000
_cell.length_c   1.000
_cell.angle_alpha   90.00
_cell.angle_beta   90.00
_cell.angle_gamma   90.00
#
_symmetry.space_group_name_H-M   'P 1'
#
loop_
_entity.id
_entity.type
_entity.pdbx_description
1 polymer ?
#
loop_
_entity_poly.entity_id
_entity_poly.type
_entity_poly.pdbx_seq_one_letter_code
_entity_poly.pdbx_strand_id
1 'polypeptide(L)'
;MLSITLKPLTPPGGMGRMRLLKIQAAQVLYLKIINERVASDKADIATSEAAITNIEQGIEQAQAALSTYKANLEAVQNGIKRVSELVETKEIEEEAAPELGYRNLLRRLNTLSSSGSSRELQLLINQKEDLEALILKIGSTVTSLKQDLHDWQIGLALSQRLLETHLAPVLGTQETLKSINDILSPIRRIPAEIWGHIFQLASDASRLASGKSSLPMVVSQVCSRWRAIALDLPRLWSRIEIPLVDWWPCHLKCHMDAQAKRVFRGPIEFIIPLQRIPDWETQAIASSKMGGLYIHEDPFLYASARYKPKLQQEYVGSSRRDLKNISSTSLCQPFSIHVYVTSDTRLDGTRPFSTPFREPQAFTVEGLTPHLCKNLKAIFRPFTSLRRLTLIDIWPEYPESITSINSFTKLTHLKIEIKELKSLDATPFLSSSLEELDIQYSHAEAFLELPREISLPRLHTLCTTLYEKSPFSKLRYPALKVLKLYAPMLAPSPRFSSSPSGGTTPLLLEQISFVNWNVASNPAPLKLLEVMSFGPTLELVFSRCFIDATSLLSLVKTNPKFTKVTLGQCTGIIQSECEVLKGIVGSLNVYA
;
A
#
# COMPACT_ATOMS: atom_id res chain seq x y z
N MET A 1 -1.67 47.66 0.84
CA MET A 1 -0.79 46.51 1.13
C MET A 1 -0.41 46.54 2.60
N LEU A 2 -0.91 45.61 3.41
CA LEU A 2 -0.44 45.33 4.77
C LEU A 2 0.07 43.90 4.76
N SER A 3 1.39 43.73 4.76
CA SER A 3 2.03 42.42 4.88
C SER A 3 1.99 42.00 6.35
N ILE A 4 1.16 41.00 6.66
CA ILE A 4 1.09 40.40 8.00
C ILE A 4 1.88 39.10 7.95
N THR A 5 3.09 39.14 8.49
CA THR A 5 3.90 37.96 8.77
C THR A 5 3.34 37.25 10.01
N LEU A 6 2.64 36.12 9.80
CA LEU A 6 2.09 35.30 10.88
C LEU A 6 3.16 34.36 11.45
N LYS A 7 3.60 34.63 12.70
CA LYS A 7 4.34 33.70 13.56
C LYS A 7 3.49 32.46 13.92
N PRO A 8 4.10 31.32 14.28
CA PRO A 8 3.37 30.08 14.55
C PRO A 8 2.53 30.24 15.82
N LEU A 9 1.20 30.30 15.65
CA LEU A 9 0.22 30.48 16.72
C LEU A 9 -0.06 29.15 17.43
N THR A 10 0.02 29.19 18.76
CA THR A 10 -0.56 28.21 19.69
C THR A 10 -2.04 27.96 19.38
N PRO A 11 -2.58 26.76 19.66
CA PRO A 11 -3.97 26.43 19.31
C PRO A 11 -4.94 27.42 19.98
N PRO A 12 -5.89 28.00 19.24
CA PRO A 12 -6.82 28.98 19.78
C PRO A 12 -7.76 28.29 20.80
N GLY A 13 -7.96 28.93 21.96
CA GLY A 13 -9.00 28.54 22.91
C GLY A 13 -10.40 28.53 22.28
N GLY A 14 -11.41 27.99 22.98
CA GLY A 14 -12.75 27.75 22.44
C GLY A 14 -13.39 28.93 21.70
N MET A 15 -13.18 30.16 22.16
CA MET A 15 -13.65 31.39 21.48
C MET A 15 -12.90 31.70 20.16
N GLY A 16 -11.60 31.44 20.08
CA GLY A 16 -10.83 31.64 18.84
C GLY A 16 -11.22 30.65 17.74
N ARG A 17 -11.57 29.40 18.11
CA ARG A 17 -12.12 28.40 17.19
C ARG A 17 -13.43 28.86 16.56
N MET A 18 -14.37 29.32 17.38
CA MET A 18 -15.66 29.82 16.92
C MET A 18 -15.50 30.98 15.93
N ARG A 19 -14.54 31.88 16.19
CA ARG A 19 -14.20 32.97 15.26
C ARG A 19 -13.66 32.44 13.94
N LEU A 20 -12.70 31.50 13.96
CA LEU A 20 -12.14 30.92 12.74
C LEU A 20 -13.18 30.17 11.90
N LEU A 21 -14.09 29.41 12.52
CA LEU A 21 -15.19 28.74 11.81
C LEU A 21 -16.16 29.74 11.17
N LYS A 22 -16.48 30.84 11.85
CA LYS A 22 -17.30 31.91 11.28
C LYS A 22 -16.62 32.59 10.09
N ILE A 23 -15.33 32.87 10.20
CA ILE A 23 -14.52 33.45 9.11
C ILE A 23 -14.47 32.47 7.92
N GLN A 24 -14.25 31.18 8.18
CA GLN A 24 -14.25 30.13 7.16
C GLN A 24 -15.59 30.09 6.41
N ALA A 25 -16.70 30.04 7.14
CA ALA A 25 -18.04 30.01 6.55
C ALA A 25 -18.32 31.26 5.69
N ALA A 26 -17.94 32.44 6.18
CA ALA A 26 -18.07 33.70 5.44
C ALA A 26 -17.22 33.71 4.15
N GLN A 27 -15.98 33.23 4.21
CA GLN A 27 -15.09 33.14 3.05
C GLN A 27 -15.56 32.13 2.01
N VAL A 28 -16.10 30.97 2.43
CA VAL A 28 -16.71 29.98 1.52
C VAL A 28 -17.91 30.59 0.78
N LEU A 29 -18.76 31.33 1.50
CA LEU A 29 -19.93 31.97 0.91
C LEU A 29 -19.53 33.08 -0.07
N TYR A 30 -18.54 33.90 0.30
CA TYR A 30 -17.97 34.92 -0.57
C TYR A 30 -17.35 34.33 -1.85
N LEU A 31 -16.58 33.24 -1.73
CA LEU A 31 -16.04 32.53 -2.91
C LEU A 31 -17.14 32.01 -3.83
N LYS A 32 -18.25 31.51 -3.27
CA LYS A 32 -19.38 31.04 -4.07
C LYS A 32 -19.96 32.18 -4.92
N ILE A 33 -20.23 33.33 -4.29
CA ILE A 33 -20.77 34.52 -4.96
C ILE A 33 -19.82 35.00 -6.06
N ILE A 34 -18.51 35.08 -5.79
CA ILE A 34 -17.55 35.54 -6.81
C ILE A 34 -17.44 34.53 -7.96
N ASN A 35 -17.42 33.24 -7.69
CA ASN A 35 -17.35 32.23 -8.75
C ASN A 35 -18.58 32.28 -9.67
N GLU A 36 -19.77 32.55 -9.12
CA GLU A 36 -20.98 32.80 -9.92
C GLU A 36 -20.82 34.05 -10.80
N ARG A 37 -20.22 35.13 -10.27
CA ARG A 37 -19.95 36.35 -11.04
C ARG A 37 -18.91 36.14 -12.14
N VAL A 38 -17.80 35.45 -11.83
CA VAL A 38 -16.77 35.05 -12.79
C VAL A 38 -17.35 34.18 -13.91
N ALA A 39 -18.29 33.28 -13.60
CA ALA A 39 -18.97 32.48 -14.59
C ALA A 39 -19.85 33.33 -15.52
N SER A 40 -20.58 34.31 -14.96
CA SER A 40 -21.36 35.28 -15.73
C SER A 40 -20.48 36.10 -16.68
N ASP A 41 -19.40 36.71 -16.17
CA ASP A 41 -18.53 37.56 -16.99
C ASP A 41 -17.86 36.76 -18.12
N LYS A 42 -17.52 35.49 -17.89
CA LYS A 42 -17.03 34.59 -18.95
C LYS A 42 -18.07 34.30 -20.01
N ALA A 43 -19.34 34.16 -19.63
CA ALA A 43 -20.42 33.97 -20.60
C ALA A 43 -20.62 35.24 -21.45
N ASP A 44 -20.54 36.42 -20.83
CA ASP A 44 -20.66 37.72 -21.52
C ASP A 44 -19.48 37.99 -22.49
N ILE A 45 -18.28 37.53 -22.14
CA ILE A 45 -17.13 37.55 -23.05
C ILE A 45 -17.38 36.65 -24.26
N ALA A 46 -17.83 35.41 -24.03
CA ALA A 46 -18.08 34.46 -25.12
C ALA A 46 -19.19 34.93 -26.07
N THR A 47 -20.25 35.57 -25.55
CA THR A 47 -21.31 36.16 -26.40
C THR A 47 -20.79 37.34 -27.21
N SER A 48 -19.96 38.20 -26.61
CA SER A 48 -19.35 39.35 -27.29
C SER A 48 -18.37 38.91 -28.39
N GLU A 49 -17.53 37.90 -28.13
CA GLU A 49 -16.62 37.32 -29.13
C GLU A 49 -17.38 36.71 -30.33
N ALA A 50 -18.48 36.00 -30.06
CA ALA A 50 -19.34 35.46 -31.11
C ALA A 50 -20.02 36.56 -31.94
N ALA A 51 -20.49 37.64 -31.30
CA ALA A 51 -21.08 38.78 -31.98
C ALA A 51 -20.06 39.50 -32.89
N ILE A 52 -18.85 39.74 -32.39
CA ILE A 52 -17.73 40.32 -33.16
C ILE A 52 -17.45 39.49 -34.40
N THR A 53 -17.28 38.17 -34.24
CA THR A 53 -16.98 37.25 -35.35
C THR A 53 -18.07 37.32 -36.44
N ASN A 54 -19.35 37.36 -36.04
CA ASN A 54 -20.46 37.46 -36.99
C ASN A 54 -20.48 38.80 -37.74
N ILE A 55 -20.19 39.91 -37.04
CA ILE A 55 -20.13 41.25 -37.66
C ILE A 55 -18.95 41.35 -38.62
N GLU A 56 -17.78 40.83 -38.25
CA GLU A 56 -16.59 40.76 -39.12
C GLU A 56 -16.90 40.00 -40.42
N GLN A 57 -17.52 38.82 -40.32
CA GLN A 57 -17.95 38.06 -41.49
C GLN A 57 -18.98 38.83 -42.35
N GLY A 58 -19.93 39.52 -41.71
CA GLY A 58 -20.89 40.37 -42.40
C GLY A 58 -20.24 41.54 -43.15
N ILE A 59 -19.22 42.16 -42.56
CA ILE A 59 -18.42 43.22 -43.19
C ILE A 59 -17.66 42.66 -44.40
N GLU A 60 -17.01 41.50 -44.27
CA GLU A 60 -16.28 40.87 -45.38
C GLU A 60 -17.21 40.55 -46.57
N GLN A 61 -18.38 39.95 -46.30
CA GLN A 61 -19.37 39.64 -47.33
C GLN A 61 -19.89 40.91 -48.01
N ALA A 62 -20.20 41.95 -47.24
CA ALA A 62 -20.66 43.23 -47.77
C ALA A 62 -19.59 43.93 -48.61
N GLN A 63 -18.31 43.85 -48.20
CA GLN A 63 -17.18 44.40 -48.97
C GLN A 63 -16.95 43.63 -50.28
N ALA A 64 -17.04 42.30 -50.28
CA ALA A 64 -16.94 41.47 -51.48
C ALA A 64 -18.10 41.74 -52.47
N ALA A 65 -19.31 41.95 -51.96
CA ALA A 65 -20.42 42.39 -52.77
C ALA A 65 -20.14 43.77 -53.38
N LEU A 66 -19.65 44.72 -52.58
CA LEU A 66 -19.32 46.07 -53.02
C LEU A 66 -18.24 46.08 -54.12
N SER A 67 -17.19 45.26 -54.01
CA SER A 67 -16.19 45.11 -55.08
C SER A 67 -16.77 44.55 -56.37
N THR A 68 -17.68 43.57 -56.26
CA THR A 68 -18.36 42.97 -57.41
C THR A 68 -19.27 43.97 -58.11
N TYR A 69 -20.07 44.74 -57.35
CA TYR A 69 -20.94 45.77 -57.91
C TYR A 69 -20.15 46.93 -58.51
N LYS A 70 -19.01 47.32 -57.94
CA LYS A 70 -18.10 48.31 -58.54
C LYS A 70 -17.52 47.82 -59.87
N ALA A 71 -17.05 46.58 -59.94
CA ALA A 71 -16.57 46.00 -61.20
C ALA A 71 -17.66 45.94 -62.28
N ASN A 72 -18.90 45.60 -61.87
CA ASN A 72 -20.06 45.63 -62.77
C ASN A 72 -20.39 47.05 -63.24
N LEU A 73 -20.32 48.05 -62.35
CA LEU A 73 -20.52 49.45 -62.71
C LEU A 73 -19.47 49.92 -63.72
N GLU A 74 -18.19 49.59 -63.51
CA GLU A 74 -17.12 49.90 -64.47
C GLU A 74 -17.35 49.22 -65.82
N ALA A 75 -17.80 47.97 -65.84
CA ALA A 75 -18.14 47.25 -67.07
C ALA A 75 -19.31 47.92 -67.82
N VAL A 76 -20.36 48.35 -67.10
CA VAL A 76 -21.50 49.08 -67.67
C VAL A 76 -21.07 50.45 -68.20
N GLN A 77 -20.25 51.19 -67.45
CA GLN A 77 -19.71 52.49 -67.88
C GLN A 77 -18.85 52.37 -69.15
N ASN A 78 -17.97 51.36 -69.21
CA ASN A 78 -17.18 51.06 -70.40
C ASN A 78 -18.05 50.65 -71.59
N GLY A 79 -19.12 49.89 -71.34
CA GLY A 79 -20.12 49.53 -72.34
C GLY A 79 -20.84 50.76 -72.91
N ILE A 80 -21.34 51.64 -72.05
CA ILE A 80 -21.98 52.91 -72.44
C ILE A 80 -21.02 53.74 -73.28
N LYS A 81 -19.77 53.93 -72.84
CA LYS A 81 -18.75 54.70 -73.57
C LYS A 81 -18.51 54.17 -74.99
N ARG A 82 -18.34 52.85 -75.14
CA ARG A 82 -18.15 52.21 -76.45
C ARG A 82 -19.35 52.37 -77.38
N VAL A 83 -20.57 52.27 -76.85
CA VAL A 83 -21.79 52.47 -77.66
C VAL A 83 -21.93 53.93 -78.06
N SER A 84 -21.60 54.89 -77.19
CA SER A 84 -21.57 56.31 -77.53
C SER A 84 -20.54 56.63 -78.62
N GLU A 85 -19.33 56.08 -78.52
CA GLU A 85 -18.27 56.24 -79.55
C GLU A 85 -18.71 55.66 -80.91
N LEU A 86 -19.36 54.49 -80.93
CA LEU A 86 -19.89 53.85 -82.15
C LEU A 86 -21.06 54.61 -82.79
N VAL A 87 -21.85 55.34 -82.01
CA VAL A 87 -22.97 56.15 -82.52
C VAL A 87 -22.48 57.46 -83.16
N GLU A 88 -21.33 57.99 -82.74
CA GLU A 88 -20.71 59.19 -83.32
C GLU A 88 -19.93 58.90 -84.62
N THR A 89 -19.36 57.70 -84.78
CA THR A 89 -18.68 57.26 -86.02
C THR A 89 -19.68 56.62 -86.98
N LYS A 90 -19.99 57.28 -88.10
CA LYS A 90 -20.99 56.79 -89.08
C LYS A 90 -20.50 55.71 -90.05
N GLU A 91 -19.54 54.87 -89.66
CA GLU A 91 -19.02 53.79 -90.50
C GLU A 91 -18.82 52.51 -89.68
N ILE A 92 -19.49 51.43 -90.11
CA ILE A 92 -19.22 50.06 -89.65
C ILE A 92 -18.26 49.47 -90.69
N GLU A 93 -16.99 49.31 -90.32
CA GLU A 93 -16.16 48.27 -90.94
C GLU A 93 -16.11 47.05 -90.02
N GLU A 94 -16.66 45.96 -90.55
CA GLU A 94 -16.78 44.66 -89.93
C GLU A 94 -15.45 43.91 -90.08
N GLU A 95 -14.39 44.30 -89.36
CA GLU A 95 -13.18 43.47 -89.34
C GLU A 95 -12.46 43.42 -87.99
N ALA A 96 -12.32 42.17 -87.50
CA ALA A 96 -11.45 41.66 -86.45
C ALA A 96 -11.76 41.98 -84.96
N ALA A 97 -12.57 41.13 -84.31
CA ALA A 97 -12.44 40.84 -82.87
C ALA A 97 -12.82 39.37 -82.52
N PRO A 98 -12.07 38.65 -81.65
CA PRO A 98 -12.14 37.18 -81.56
C PRO A 98 -13.02 36.62 -80.43
N GLU A 99 -13.60 37.44 -79.57
CA GLU A 99 -14.30 36.97 -78.36
C GLU A 99 -15.82 36.84 -78.55
N LEU A 100 -16.37 35.67 -78.22
CA LEU A 100 -17.78 35.28 -78.42
C LEU A 100 -18.78 36.24 -77.72
N GLY A 101 -18.37 36.84 -76.59
CA GLY A 101 -19.15 37.85 -75.87
C GLY A 101 -19.30 39.16 -76.64
N TYR A 102 -18.29 39.54 -77.42
CA TYR A 102 -18.29 40.75 -78.25
C TYR A 102 -19.16 40.58 -79.49
N ARG A 103 -19.23 39.37 -80.06
CA ARG A 103 -20.15 39.05 -81.17
C ARG A 103 -21.62 39.09 -80.77
N ASN A 104 -21.96 38.68 -79.55
CA ASN A 104 -23.33 38.84 -79.04
C ASN A 104 -23.70 40.31 -78.77
N LEU A 105 -22.73 41.12 -78.36
CA LEU A 105 -22.85 42.58 -78.22
C LEU A 105 -23.02 43.28 -79.57
N LEU A 106 -22.20 42.92 -80.57
CA LEU A 106 -22.31 43.40 -81.96
C LEU A 106 -23.63 42.98 -82.62
N ARG A 107 -24.11 41.76 -82.37
CA ARG A 107 -25.40 41.29 -82.90
C ARG A 107 -26.57 42.02 -82.25
N ARG A 108 -26.49 42.35 -80.95
CA ARG A 108 -27.46 43.23 -80.26
C ARG A 108 -27.38 44.70 -80.73
N LEU A 109 -26.18 45.18 -81.05
CA LEU A 109 -25.97 46.53 -81.60
C LEU A 109 -26.48 46.67 -83.04
N ASN A 110 -26.40 45.62 -83.87
CA ASN A 110 -27.00 45.62 -85.21
C ASN A 110 -28.54 45.57 -85.18
N THR A 111 -29.14 44.92 -84.17
CA THR A 111 -30.60 45.01 -83.95
C THR A 111 -31.02 46.38 -83.41
N LEU A 112 -30.12 47.09 -82.71
CA LEU A 112 -30.31 48.45 -82.23
C LEU A 112 -30.22 49.52 -83.33
N SER A 113 -29.34 49.32 -84.31
CA SER A 113 -29.16 50.25 -85.42
C SER A 113 -30.35 50.27 -86.41
N SER A 114 -31.23 49.26 -86.37
CA SER A 114 -32.37 49.13 -87.28
C SER A 114 -33.74 49.42 -86.63
N SER A 115 -33.80 49.63 -85.31
CA SER A 115 -35.02 50.08 -84.61
C SER A 115 -34.71 51.05 -83.46
N GLY A 116 -35.15 52.30 -83.57
CA GLY A 116 -35.27 53.28 -82.47
C GLY A 116 -34.18 53.26 -81.38
N SER A 117 -32.98 53.73 -81.71
CA SER A 117 -31.76 53.87 -80.87
C SER A 117 -31.93 54.48 -79.46
N SER A 118 -33.05 55.14 -79.14
CA SER A 118 -33.25 55.85 -77.86
C SER A 118 -33.63 54.96 -76.67
N ARG A 119 -34.23 53.77 -76.86
CA ARG A 119 -34.86 53.02 -75.75
C ARG A 119 -33.90 52.12 -74.97
N GLU A 120 -32.95 51.46 -75.64
CA GLU A 120 -32.01 50.57 -74.97
C GLU A 120 -30.82 51.30 -74.31
N LEU A 121 -30.38 52.43 -74.88
CA LEU A 121 -29.44 53.34 -74.21
C LEU A 121 -30.03 53.87 -72.89
N GLN A 122 -31.32 54.23 -72.89
CA GLN A 122 -32.01 54.67 -71.68
C GLN A 122 -32.10 53.55 -70.62
N LEU A 123 -32.25 52.29 -71.04
CA LEU A 123 -32.24 51.15 -70.11
C LEU A 123 -30.87 50.94 -69.46
N LEU A 124 -29.77 51.10 -70.19
CA LEU A 124 -28.41 51.01 -69.64
C LEU A 124 -28.08 52.17 -68.68
N ILE A 125 -28.56 53.38 -68.99
CA ILE A 125 -28.43 54.55 -68.10
C ILE A 125 -29.19 54.31 -66.79
N ASN A 126 -30.43 53.84 -66.86
CA ASN A 126 -31.21 53.51 -65.66
C ASN A 126 -30.55 52.39 -64.83
N GLN A 127 -30.02 51.35 -65.47
CA GLN A 127 -29.27 50.28 -64.78
C GLN A 127 -28.00 50.79 -64.10
N LYS A 128 -27.32 51.77 -64.69
CA LYS A 128 -26.16 52.43 -64.08
C LYS A 128 -26.57 53.20 -62.82
N GLU A 129 -27.63 54.00 -62.89
CA GLU A 129 -28.15 54.77 -61.74
C GLU A 129 -28.60 53.84 -60.60
N ASP A 130 -29.29 52.74 -60.93
CA ASP A 130 -29.70 51.72 -59.96
C ASP A 130 -28.49 51.04 -59.29
N LEU A 131 -27.42 50.74 -60.04
CA LEU A 131 -26.18 50.19 -59.51
C LEU A 131 -25.43 51.19 -58.61
N GLU A 132 -25.39 52.46 -58.97
CA GLU A 132 -24.78 53.52 -58.14
C GLU A 132 -25.53 53.70 -56.81
N ALA A 133 -26.87 53.71 -56.86
CA ALA A 133 -27.71 53.76 -55.67
C ALA A 133 -27.51 52.53 -54.75
N LEU A 134 -27.39 51.34 -55.34
CA LEU A 134 -27.14 50.10 -54.61
C LEU A 134 -25.74 50.08 -53.97
N ILE A 135 -24.70 50.55 -54.68
CA ILE A 135 -23.34 50.70 -54.14
C ILE A 135 -23.31 51.67 -52.96
N LEU A 136 -23.99 52.82 -53.06
CA LEU A 136 -24.11 53.78 -51.96
C LEU A 136 -24.80 53.15 -50.75
N LYS A 137 -25.89 52.41 -50.97
CA LYS A 137 -26.62 51.71 -49.90
C LYS A 137 -25.74 50.67 -49.21
N ILE A 138 -25.05 49.79 -49.95
CA ILE A 138 -24.13 48.81 -49.36
C ILE A 138 -22.96 49.51 -48.64
N GLY A 139 -22.45 50.62 -49.19
CA GLY A 139 -21.42 51.43 -48.54
C GLY A 139 -21.86 51.93 -47.16
N SER A 140 -23.09 52.45 -47.06
CA SER A 140 -23.65 52.93 -45.79
C SER A 140 -23.87 51.80 -44.77
N THR A 141 -24.26 50.60 -45.21
CA THR A 141 -24.40 49.43 -44.32
C THR A 141 -23.05 48.95 -43.81
N VAL A 142 -22.01 48.98 -44.65
CA VAL A 142 -20.63 48.65 -44.20
C VAL A 142 -20.15 49.63 -43.14
N THR A 143 -20.42 50.93 -43.30
CA THR A 143 -20.05 51.92 -42.27
C THR A 143 -20.80 51.70 -40.95
N SER A 144 -22.10 51.35 -41.02
CA SER A 144 -22.89 51.00 -39.83
C SER A 144 -22.34 49.77 -39.11
N LEU A 145 -22.07 48.68 -39.85
CA LEU A 145 -21.52 47.46 -39.27
C LEU A 145 -20.13 47.67 -38.65
N LYS A 146 -19.31 48.54 -39.23
CA LYS A 146 -18.01 48.92 -38.65
C LYS A 146 -18.16 49.69 -37.34
N GLN A 147 -19.19 50.53 -37.22
CA GLN A 147 -19.50 51.22 -35.96
C GLN A 147 -19.97 50.21 -34.91
N ASP A 148 -20.87 49.30 -35.26
CA ASP A 148 -21.34 48.24 -34.36
C ASP A 148 -20.17 47.36 -33.89
N LEU A 149 -19.26 46.98 -34.79
CA LEU A 149 -18.04 46.24 -34.46
C LEU A 149 -17.21 46.95 -33.40
N HIS A 150 -17.03 48.27 -33.53
CA HIS A 150 -16.27 49.06 -32.57
C HIS A 150 -16.94 49.08 -31.19
N ASP A 151 -18.27 49.25 -31.15
CA ASP A 151 -19.03 49.26 -29.90
C ASP A 151 -18.96 47.90 -29.18
N TRP A 152 -19.04 46.79 -29.94
CA TRP A 152 -18.85 45.44 -29.41
C TRP A 152 -17.43 45.18 -28.89
N GLN A 153 -16.40 45.69 -29.58
CA GLN A 153 -15.01 45.60 -29.13
C GLN A 153 -14.78 46.35 -27.80
N ILE A 154 -15.40 47.53 -27.64
CA ILE A 154 -15.37 48.26 -26.37
C ILE A 154 -16.06 47.44 -25.27
N GLY A 155 -17.24 46.88 -25.55
CA GLY A 155 -17.96 46.01 -24.62
C GLY A 155 -17.15 44.80 -24.16
N LEU A 156 -16.47 44.12 -25.10
CA LEU A 156 -15.58 43.00 -24.80
C LEU A 156 -14.44 43.40 -23.86
N ALA A 157 -13.77 44.53 -24.14
CA ALA A 157 -12.67 45.03 -23.31
C ALA A 157 -13.11 45.35 -21.88
N LEU A 158 -14.33 45.90 -21.70
CA LEU A 158 -14.92 46.15 -20.38
C LEU A 158 -15.19 44.85 -19.63
N SER A 159 -15.81 43.86 -20.28
CA SER A 159 -16.10 42.55 -19.66
C SER A 159 -14.83 41.80 -19.26
N GLN A 160 -13.78 41.85 -20.08
CA GLN A 160 -12.46 41.27 -19.75
C GLN A 160 -11.85 41.92 -18.50
N ARG A 161 -11.93 43.24 -18.37
CA ARG A 161 -11.41 43.96 -17.20
C ARG A 161 -12.20 43.68 -15.92
N LEU A 162 -13.52 43.53 -16.03
CA LEU A 162 -14.37 43.11 -14.90
C LEU A 162 -14.00 41.69 -14.43
N LEU A 163 -13.78 40.77 -15.36
CA LEU A 163 -13.34 39.41 -15.05
C LEU A 163 -12.00 39.39 -14.31
N GLU A 164 -11.00 40.16 -14.75
CA GLU A 164 -9.71 40.29 -14.06
C GLU A 164 -9.88 40.80 -12.62
N THR A 165 -10.76 41.79 -12.44
CA THR A 165 -11.07 42.38 -11.13
C THR A 165 -11.69 41.34 -10.18
N HIS A 166 -12.53 40.44 -10.70
CA HIS A 166 -13.15 39.38 -9.91
C HIS A 166 -12.25 38.17 -9.67
N LEU A 167 -11.26 37.88 -10.53
CA LEU A 167 -10.33 36.76 -10.36
C LEU A 167 -9.28 36.99 -9.28
N ALA A 168 -8.77 38.22 -9.13
CA ALA A 168 -7.77 38.55 -8.10
C ALA A 168 -8.20 38.17 -6.66
N PRO A 169 -9.43 38.48 -6.18
CA PRO A 169 -9.87 38.08 -4.85
C PRO A 169 -10.11 36.57 -4.67
N VAL A 170 -10.36 35.81 -5.75
CA VAL A 170 -10.57 34.35 -5.68
C VAL A 170 -9.32 33.62 -5.18
N LEU A 171 -8.16 33.94 -5.73
CA LEU A 171 -6.89 33.32 -5.35
C LEU A 171 -6.55 33.62 -3.88
N GLY A 172 -6.64 34.89 -3.48
CA GLY A 172 -6.37 35.30 -2.10
C GLY A 172 -7.32 34.65 -1.10
N THR A 173 -8.61 34.50 -1.43
CA THR A 173 -9.57 33.85 -0.54
C THR A 173 -9.38 32.34 -0.46
N GLN A 174 -9.00 31.67 -1.54
CA GLN A 174 -8.62 30.25 -1.50
C GLN A 174 -7.40 29.99 -0.61
N GLU A 175 -6.36 30.83 -0.67
CA GLU A 175 -5.18 30.72 0.18
C GLU A 175 -5.53 30.92 1.67
N THR A 176 -6.39 31.90 1.99
CA THR A 176 -6.83 32.11 3.37
C THR A 176 -7.66 30.94 3.90
N LEU A 177 -8.55 30.35 3.09
CA LEU A 177 -9.30 29.16 3.48
C LEU A 177 -8.40 27.96 3.72
N LYS A 178 -7.39 27.75 2.87
CA LYS A 178 -6.38 26.70 3.08
C LYS A 178 -5.67 26.88 4.42
N SER A 179 -5.24 28.10 4.71
CA SER A 179 -4.59 28.43 5.99
C SER A 179 -5.50 28.19 7.20
N ILE A 180 -6.78 28.56 7.11
CA ILE A 180 -7.76 28.30 8.18
C ILE A 180 -8.00 26.80 8.35
N ASN A 181 -8.11 26.05 7.25
CA ASN A 181 -8.24 24.58 7.28
C ASN A 181 -7.03 23.92 7.95
N ASP A 182 -5.82 24.39 7.65
CA ASP A 182 -4.59 23.88 8.25
C ASP A 182 -4.55 24.09 9.77
N ILE A 183 -5.07 25.24 10.25
CA ILE A 183 -5.19 25.56 11.69
C ILE A 183 -6.29 24.71 12.35
N LEU A 184 -7.41 24.50 11.67
CA LEU A 184 -8.55 23.74 12.17
C LEU A 184 -8.36 22.22 12.04
N SER A 185 -7.29 21.78 11.38
CA SER A 185 -6.99 20.37 11.13
C SER A 185 -6.93 19.55 12.43
N PRO A 186 -7.61 18.38 12.50
CA PRO A 186 -7.66 17.54 13.71
C PRO A 186 -6.27 17.20 14.28
N ILE A 187 -5.24 17.06 13.44
CA ILE A 187 -3.88 16.73 13.87
C ILE A 187 -3.26 17.78 14.79
N ARG A 188 -3.62 19.05 14.64
CA ARG A 188 -3.07 20.12 15.51
C ARG A 188 -3.81 20.23 16.84
N ARG A 189 -4.93 19.52 17.01
CA ARG A 189 -5.87 19.69 18.13
C ARG A 189 -5.85 18.54 19.11
N ILE A 190 -5.67 17.34 18.59
CA ILE A 190 -5.62 16.13 19.39
C ILE A 190 -4.22 16.06 20.03
N PRO A 191 -4.13 15.89 21.37
CA PRO A 191 -2.85 15.73 22.07
C PRO A 191 -2.03 14.56 21.53
N ALA A 192 -0.71 14.60 21.73
CA ALA A 192 0.19 13.55 21.23
C ALA A 192 -0.15 12.18 21.82
N GLU A 193 -0.59 12.17 23.07
CA GLU A 193 -0.98 10.98 23.84
C GLU A 193 -2.18 10.29 23.21
N ILE A 194 -3.18 11.06 22.77
CA ILE A 194 -4.39 10.52 22.14
C ILE A 194 -4.06 9.98 20.75
N TRP A 195 -3.24 10.69 19.97
CA TRP A 195 -2.73 10.14 18.71
C TRP A 195 -1.93 8.86 18.92
N GLY A 196 -1.10 8.81 19.95
CA GLY A 196 -0.34 7.62 20.27
C GLY A 196 -1.23 6.45 20.66
N HIS A 197 -2.31 6.70 21.40
CA HIS A 197 -3.30 5.68 21.70
C HIS A 197 -4.05 5.21 20.44
N ILE A 198 -4.44 6.12 19.54
CA ILE A 198 -5.04 5.77 18.24
C ILE A 198 -4.08 4.90 17.41
N PHE A 199 -2.80 5.25 17.34
CA PHE A 199 -1.80 4.46 16.61
C PHE A 199 -1.60 3.07 17.22
N GLN A 200 -1.66 2.94 18.55
CA GLN A 200 -1.60 1.64 19.22
C GLN A 200 -2.84 0.79 18.90
N LEU A 201 -4.05 1.33 19.05
CA LEU A 201 -5.29 0.64 18.72
C LEU A 201 -5.34 0.22 17.25
N ALA A 202 -4.91 1.09 16.34
CA ALA A 202 -4.81 0.77 14.93
C ALA A 202 -3.76 -0.31 14.66
N SER A 203 -2.65 -0.34 15.42
CA SER A 203 -1.63 -1.38 15.30
C SER A 203 -2.20 -2.72 15.74
N ASP A 204 -2.89 -2.75 16.88
CA ASP A 204 -3.50 -3.96 17.41
C ASP A 204 -4.64 -4.48 16.52
N ALA A 205 -5.46 -3.60 15.95
CA ALA A 205 -6.47 -3.97 14.97
C ALA A 205 -5.86 -4.50 13.66
N SER A 206 -4.74 -3.91 13.20
CA SER A 206 -4.00 -4.40 12.02
C SER A 206 -3.42 -5.79 12.27
N ARG A 207 -2.99 -6.12 13.50
CA ARG A 207 -2.50 -7.47 13.85
C ARG A 207 -3.58 -8.53 13.67
N LEU A 208 -4.86 -8.16 13.78
CA LEU A 208 -6.00 -9.07 13.59
C LEU A 208 -6.41 -9.19 12.11
N ALA A 209 -6.09 -8.19 11.29
CA ALA A 209 -6.40 -8.15 9.87
C ALA A 209 -5.13 -8.45 9.06
N SER A 210 -4.86 -9.73 8.81
CA SER A 210 -3.69 -10.19 8.05
C SER A 210 -3.54 -9.46 6.71
N GLY A 211 -2.37 -8.83 6.49
CA GLY A 211 -1.93 -8.41 5.15
C GLY A 211 -1.88 -6.91 4.85
N LYS A 212 -2.08 -6.00 5.82
CA LYS A 212 -1.97 -4.55 5.57
C LYS A 212 -0.59 -4.02 5.95
N SER A 213 -0.10 -3.03 5.19
CA SER A 213 1.19 -2.34 5.35
C SER A 213 1.54 -2.05 6.81
N SER A 214 2.83 -2.13 7.20
CA SER A 214 3.26 -1.76 8.54
C SER A 214 2.77 -0.37 8.93
N LEU A 215 1.78 -0.34 9.82
CA LEU A 215 1.18 0.89 10.34
C LEU A 215 2.24 1.91 10.79
N PRO A 216 3.34 1.53 11.51
CA PRO A 216 4.38 2.48 11.90
C PRO A 216 4.96 3.25 10.70
N MET A 217 5.10 2.59 9.55
CA MET A 217 5.62 3.21 8.33
C MET A 217 4.59 4.14 7.71
N VAL A 218 3.32 3.71 7.61
CA VAL A 218 2.24 4.56 7.08
C VAL A 218 2.10 5.82 7.91
N VAL A 219 1.97 5.70 9.23
CA VAL A 219 1.70 6.86 10.09
C VAL A 219 2.90 7.82 10.14
N SER A 220 4.14 7.31 10.05
CA SER A 220 5.33 8.16 10.03
C SER A 220 5.54 8.94 8.71
N GLN A 221 4.78 8.61 7.65
CA GLN A 221 4.84 9.32 6.36
C GLN A 221 3.77 10.40 6.19
N VAL A 222 2.70 10.40 6.99
CA VAL A 222 1.56 11.33 6.82
C VAL A 222 1.98 12.80 6.99
N CYS A 223 2.60 13.15 8.11
CA CYS A 223 3.11 14.51 8.34
C CYS A 223 4.22 14.52 9.42
N SER A 224 4.90 15.66 9.59
CA SER A 224 5.96 15.82 10.59
C SER A 224 5.50 15.56 12.03
N ARG A 225 4.25 15.95 12.37
CA ARG A 225 3.68 15.73 13.71
C ARG A 225 3.38 14.25 13.97
N TRP A 226 2.78 13.53 13.02
CA TRP A 226 2.52 12.09 13.14
C TRP A 226 3.84 11.34 13.27
N ARG A 227 4.84 11.74 12.49
CA ARG A 227 6.19 11.18 12.58
C ARG A 227 6.78 11.34 13.97
N ALA A 228 6.77 12.55 14.53
CA ALA A 228 7.29 12.77 15.89
C ALA A 228 6.58 11.86 16.92
N ILE A 229 5.25 11.82 16.89
CA ILE A 229 4.44 11.00 17.81
C ILE A 229 4.75 9.51 17.62
N ALA A 230 4.80 9.03 16.38
CA ALA A 230 5.11 7.64 16.07
C ALA A 230 6.51 7.25 16.54
N LEU A 231 7.48 8.16 16.44
CA LEU A 231 8.85 7.94 16.93
C LEU A 231 8.94 7.93 18.46
N ASP A 232 8.05 8.64 19.16
CA ASP A 232 8.01 8.61 20.63
C ASP A 232 7.29 7.36 21.20
N LEU A 233 6.86 6.42 20.34
CA LEU A 233 6.10 5.23 20.71
C LEU A 233 6.87 3.93 20.41
N PRO A 234 7.78 3.47 21.29
CA PRO A 234 8.59 2.27 21.06
C PRO A 234 7.79 0.99 20.79
N ARG A 235 6.63 0.84 21.44
CA ARG A 235 5.73 -0.31 21.23
C ARG A 235 5.17 -0.40 19.81
N LEU A 236 5.11 0.74 19.10
CA LEU A 236 4.67 0.76 17.70
C LEU A 236 5.73 0.10 16.80
N TRP A 237 7.01 0.18 17.16
CA TRP A 237 8.14 -0.32 16.37
C TRP A 237 8.65 -1.70 16.80
N SER A 238 8.12 -2.30 17.86
CA SER A 238 8.58 -3.61 18.35
C SER A 238 8.21 -4.77 17.42
N ARG A 239 7.19 -4.57 16.57
CA ARG A 239 6.71 -5.53 15.58
C ARG A 239 6.50 -4.81 14.25
N ILE A 240 7.21 -5.22 13.22
CA ILE A 240 7.15 -4.61 11.90
C ILE A 240 6.69 -5.64 10.88
N GLU A 241 5.48 -5.44 10.37
CA GLU A 241 4.90 -6.25 9.30
C GLU A 241 5.40 -5.72 7.95
N ILE A 242 6.15 -6.53 7.22
CA ILE A 242 6.74 -6.16 5.94
C ILE A 242 5.90 -6.80 4.84
N PRO A 243 4.97 -6.06 4.21
CA PRO A 243 4.23 -6.59 3.08
C PRO A 243 5.21 -6.94 1.97
N LEU A 244 5.03 -8.13 1.37
CA LEU A 244 5.92 -8.59 0.32
C LEU A 244 5.73 -7.91 -1.03
N VAL A 245 4.75 -7.02 -1.18
CA VAL A 245 4.35 -6.60 -2.52
C VAL A 245 5.14 -5.42 -3.06
N ASP A 246 5.70 -4.54 -2.23
CA ASP A 246 6.25 -3.28 -2.77
C ASP A 246 7.67 -2.96 -2.33
N TRP A 247 8.36 -2.32 -3.26
CA TRP A 247 9.76 -1.96 -3.25
C TRP A 247 10.14 -1.35 -1.90
N TRP A 248 11.25 -1.83 -1.32
CA TRP A 248 11.94 -1.05 -0.29
C TRP A 248 12.79 -0.03 -1.00
N PRO A 249 12.39 1.26 -1.07
CA PRO A 249 13.36 2.23 -1.46
C PRO A 249 14.42 2.27 -0.35
N CYS A 250 15.70 2.31 -0.74
CA CYS A 250 16.86 2.14 0.16
C CYS A 250 16.80 3.09 1.38
N HIS A 251 16.13 4.23 1.22
CA HIS A 251 15.88 5.20 2.28
C HIS A 251 14.94 4.67 3.37
N LEU A 252 13.94 3.84 3.07
CA LEU A 252 13.05 3.21 4.06
C LEU A 252 13.83 2.24 4.94
N LYS A 253 14.75 1.45 4.37
CA LYS A 253 15.63 0.56 5.13
C LYS A 253 16.54 1.35 6.08
N CYS A 254 17.17 2.42 5.58
CA CYS A 254 18.02 3.28 6.42
C CYS A 254 17.21 4.00 7.50
N HIS A 255 15.98 4.41 7.18
CA HIS A 255 15.07 5.02 8.13
C HIS A 255 14.60 4.00 9.18
N MET A 256 14.27 2.76 8.79
CA MET A 256 13.94 1.69 9.74
C MET A 256 15.11 1.39 10.68
N ASP A 257 16.31 1.16 10.14
CA ASP A 257 17.49 0.90 10.95
C ASP A 257 17.81 2.07 11.88
N ALA A 258 17.76 3.31 11.39
CA ALA A 258 18.05 4.48 12.20
C ALA A 258 16.98 4.74 13.28
N GLN A 259 15.70 4.50 12.97
CA GLN A 259 14.61 4.76 13.91
C GLN A 259 14.42 3.62 14.92
N ALA A 260 14.54 2.36 14.47
CA ALA A 260 14.58 1.19 15.34
C ALA A 260 15.70 1.34 16.39
N LYS A 261 16.91 1.70 15.95
CA LYS A 261 18.07 1.94 16.85
C LYS A 261 17.83 3.09 17.84
N ARG A 262 17.05 4.11 17.47
CA ARG A 262 16.79 5.28 18.32
C ARG A 262 15.72 5.05 19.37
N VAL A 263 14.69 4.30 19.02
CA VAL A 263 13.44 4.26 19.82
C VAL A 263 13.33 2.97 20.64
N PHE A 264 13.85 1.84 20.16
CA PHE A 264 13.68 0.54 20.81
C PHE A 264 15.03 -0.13 21.09
N ARG A 265 15.25 -0.53 22.36
CA ARG A 265 16.46 -1.24 22.81
C ARG A 265 16.25 -2.75 23.00
N GLY A 266 15.05 -3.27 22.68
CA GLY A 266 14.70 -4.69 22.80
C GLY A 266 14.77 -5.43 21.45
N PRO A 267 14.51 -6.75 21.45
CA PRO A 267 14.49 -7.54 20.23
C PRO A 267 13.31 -7.15 19.32
N ILE A 268 13.61 -6.82 18.08
CA ILE A 268 12.59 -6.43 17.07
C ILE A 268 12.08 -7.68 16.37
N GLU A 269 10.76 -7.81 16.28
CA GLU A 269 10.11 -8.87 15.53
C GLU A 269 9.73 -8.37 14.13
N PHE A 270 10.29 -8.99 13.10
CA PHE A 270 9.90 -8.75 11.71
C PHE A 270 8.94 -9.84 11.27
N ILE A 271 7.75 -9.43 10.81
CA ILE A 271 6.75 -10.37 10.29
C ILE A 271 6.67 -10.23 8.79
N ILE A 272 6.89 -11.33 8.09
CA ILE A 272 6.92 -11.37 6.63
C ILE A 272 5.80 -12.31 6.17
N PRO A 273 4.61 -11.80 5.77
CA PRO A 273 3.58 -12.60 5.16
C PRO A 273 4.02 -13.00 3.74
N LEU A 274 4.42 -14.26 3.55
CA LEU A 274 4.56 -14.90 2.25
C LEU A 274 3.17 -15.02 1.63
N GLN A 275 2.87 -14.13 0.67
CA GLN A 275 1.73 -14.22 -0.26
C GLN A 275 2.22 -14.24 -1.73
N ARG A 276 3.34 -13.59 -2.04
CA ARG A 276 4.09 -13.63 -3.33
C ARG A 276 5.52 -13.17 -3.07
N ILE A 277 6.55 -13.91 -3.50
CA ILE A 277 7.92 -13.37 -3.47
C ILE A 277 8.07 -12.39 -4.64
N PRO A 278 8.34 -11.10 -4.40
CA PRO A 278 8.78 -10.21 -5.45
C PRO A 278 10.19 -10.61 -5.88
N ASP A 279 10.43 -10.58 -7.18
CA ASP A 279 11.74 -10.83 -7.78
C ASP A 279 12.70 -9.67 -7.42
N TRP A 280 13.33 -9.75 -6.26
CA TRP A 280 14.17 -8.69 -5.70
C TRP A 280 15.32 -8.30 -6.63
N GLU A 281 15.84 -9.24 -7.42
CA GLU A 281 16.96 -9.02 -8.34
C GLU A 281 16.49 -8.34 -9.64
N THR A 282 15.42 -8.84 -10.26
CA THR A 282 14.84 -8.18 -11.46
C THR A 282 14.20 -6.84 -11.12
N GLN A 283 13.65 -6.68 -9.92
CA GLN A 283 13.09 -5.40 -9.45
C GLN A 283 14.18 -4.40 -9.05
N ALA A 284 15.30 -4.84 -8.43
CA ALA A 284 16.45 -3.98 -8.21
C ALA A 284 17.04 -3.50 -9.55
N ILE A 285 17.15 -4.39 -10.54
CA ILE A 285 17.59 -4.04 -11.90
C ILE A 285 16.60 -3.07 -12.56
N ALA A 286 15.29 -3.30 -12.46
CA ALA A 286 14.26 -2.41 -12.98
C ALA A 286 14.29 -1.01 -12.33
N SER A 287 14.44 -0.94 -11.01
CA SER A 287 14.56 0.33 -10.27
C SER A 287 15.82 1.11 -10.63
N SER A 288 16.94 0.40 -10.88
CA SER A 288 18.20 1.00 -11.29
C SER A 288 18.17 1.54 -12.72
N LYS A 289 17.37 0.92 -13.61
CA LYS A 289 17.23 1.31 -15.02
C LYS A 289 16.19 2.43 -15.25
N MET A 290 15.21 2.61 -14.35
CA MET A 290 14.07 3.52 -14.59
C MET A 290 14.08 4.87 -13.84
N GLY A 291 15.17 5.26 -13.17
CA GLY A 291 15.48 6.67 -12.85
C GLY A 291 14.46 7.52 -12.07
N GLY A 292 13.34 6.96 -11.60
CA GLY A 292 12.21 7.68 -11.00
C GLY A 292 11.36 6.79 -10.09
N LEU A 293 10.73 7.44 -9.11
CA LEU A 293 9.84 6.83 -8.11
C LEU A 293 8.54 6.39 -8.81
N TYR A 294 8.41 5.11 -9.14
CA TYR A 294 7.10 4.55 -9.52
C TYR A 294 6.32 4.33 -8.21
N ILE A 295 5.24 5.08 -8.02
CA ILE A 295 4.20 4.74 -7.06
C ILE A 295 3.28 3.79 -7.83
N HIS A 296 3.23 2.52 -7.47
CA HIS A 296 2.19 1.63 -8.00
C HIS A 296 0.85 2.19 -7.51
N GLU A 297 -0.02 2.60 -8.43
CA GLU A 297 -1.44 2.77 -8.10
C GLU A 297 -1.97 1.39 -7.71
N ASP A 298 -2.42 1.31 -6.46
CA ASP A 298 -3.02 0.16 -5.78
C ASP A 298 -3.86 -0.75 -6.71
N PRO A 299 -3.65 -2.09 -6.77
CA PRO A 299 -4.49 -2.96 -7.60
C PRO A 299 -5.94 -3.09 -7.14
N PHE A 300 -6.34 -2.47 -6.01
CA PHE A 300 -7.66 -2.70 -5.40
C PHE A 300 -8.59 -1.47 -5.31
N LEU A 301 -8.23 -0.31 -5.88
CA LEU A 301 -9.14 0.84 -5.99
C LEU A 301 -9.85 0.89 -7.36
N TYR A 302 -10.62 -0.17 -7.67
CA TYR A 302 -11.68 -0.10 -8.68
C TYR A 302 -13.05 -0.15 -8.02
N ALA A 303 -13.39 0.93 -7.32
CA ALA A 303 -14.78 1.35 -7.17
C ALA A 303 -14.83 2.82 -6.72
N SER A 304 -15.31 3.66 -7.64
CA SER A 304 -15.75 5.06 -7.46
C SER A 304 -14.72 6.20 -7.69
N ALA A 305 -15.07 6.94 -8.74
CA ALA A 305 -14.91 8.39 -8.94
C ALA A 305 -13.59 8.96 -9.49
N ARG A 306 -13.72 9.40 -10.74
CA ARG A 306 -12.92 10.39 -11.50
C ARG A 306 -12.23 11.44 -10.64
N TYR A 307 -10.90 11.40 -10.55
CA TYR A 307 -10.08 12.57 -10.23
C TYR A 307 -8.72 12.44 -10.91
N LYS A 308 -8.39 13.37 -11.83
CA LYS A 308 -7.06 13.48 -12.45
C LYS A 308 -6.28 14.58 -11.71
N PRO A 309 -5.07 14.34 -11.19
CA PRO A 309 -4.17 15.43 -10.81
C PRO A 309 -3.16 15.69 -11.94
N LYS A 310 -3.34 16.81 -12.65
CA LYS A 310 -2.22 17.55 -13.26
C LYS A 310 -1.66 18.44 -12.15
N LEU A 311 -0.46 18.16 -11.63
CA LEU A 311 0.47 19.12 -10.98
C LEU A 311 1.60 18.36 -10.26
N GLN A 312 2.62 17.92 -11.00
CA GLN A 312 3.97 17.67 -10.45
C GLN A 312 5.01 17.86 -11.56
N GLN A 313 5.47 19.09 -11.77
CA GLN A 313 6.65 19.35 -12.60
C GLN A 313 7.60 20.44 -12.10
N GLU A 314 7.42 21.01 -10.90
CA GLU A 314 8.25 22.14 -10.44
C GLU A 314 8.91 21.99 -9.06
N TYR A 315 9.31 20.78 -8.66
CA TYR A 315 10.24 20.59 -7.54
C TYR A 315 11.34 19.59 -7.90
N VAL A 316 12.16 19.95 -8.89
CA VAL A 316 13.46 19.29 -9.15
C VAL A 316 14.56 20.31 -8.84
N GLY A 317 15.06 20.27 -7.61
CA GLY A 317 16.05 21.24 -7.17
C GLY A 317 16.58 21.00 -5.77
N SER A 318 16.88 19.77 -5.37
CA SER A 318 17.71 19.50 -4.19
C SER A 318 18.48 18.19 -4.36
N SER A 319 19.75 18.38 -4.70
CA SER A 319 20.92 17.49 -4.64
C SER A 319 20.72 15.97 -4.53
N ARG A 320 21.07 15.28 -5.62
CA ARG A 320 21.24 13.81 -5.77
C ARG A 320 22.63 13.31 -5.36
N ARG A 321 23.41 14.09 -4.59
CA ARG A 321 24.74 13.69 -4.10
C ARG A 321 24.57 13.17 -2.67
N ASP A 322 24.74 11.86 -2.48
CA ASP A 322 25.13 11.15 -1.23
C ASP A 322 24.65 9.68 -1.15
N LEU A 323 24.03 9.13 -2.20
CA LEU A 323 23.58 7.71 -2.21
C LEU A 323 24.58 6.71 -2.83
N LYS A 324 25.85 7.09 -3.03
CA LYS A 324 26.91 6.13 -3.39
C LYS A 324 27.70 5.81 -2.11
N ASN A 325 27.65 4.55 -1.68
CA ASN A 325 28.29 3.96 -0.47
C ASN A 325 27.43 3.89 0.80
N ILE A 326 26.24 3.29 0.72
CA ILE A 326 25.65 2.70 1.92
C ILE A 326 26.12 1.25 1.99
N SER A 327 27.14 1.01 2.82
CA SER A 327 27.56 -0.34 3.19
C SER A 327 26.35 -1.14 3.67
N SER A 328 26.30 -2.43 3.38
CA SER A 328 25.33 -3.37 3.96
C SER A 328 25.55 -3.49 5.47
N THR A 329 25.21 -2.46 6.24
CA THR A 329 25.26 -2.50 7.69
C THR A 329 24.23 -3.51 8.16
N SER A 330 24.74 -4.61 8.72
CA SER A 330 24.00 -5.56 9.53
C SER A 330 23.17 -4.81 10.58
N LEU A 331 21.93 -5.23 10.81
CA LEU A 331 21.17 -4.82 11.99
C LEU A 331 22.04 -5.13 13.23
N CYS A 332 22.49 -4.10 13.96
CA CYS A 332 23.42 -4.27 15.07
C CYS A 332 22.76 -4.82 16.35
N GLN A 333 21.45 -5.05 16.34
CA GLN A 333 20.68 -5.57 17.46
C GLN A 333 20.19 -6.99 17.18
N PRO A 334 20.04 -7.84 18.20
CA PRO A 334 19.42 -9.15 18.03
C PRO A 334 17.96 -8.97 17.61
N PHE A 335 17.57 -9.56 16.49
CA PHE A 335 16.19 -9.53 16.00
C PHE A 335 15.67 -10.95 15.77
N SER A 336 14.35 -11.06 15.75
CA SER A 336 13.63 -12.27 15.39
C SER A 336 12.89 -12.06 14.08
N ILE A 337 12.91 -13.06 13.21
CA ILE A 337 12.08 -13.07 12.00
C ILE A 337 10.96 -14.07 12.24
N HIS A 338 9.73 -13.65 11.98
CA HIS A 338 8.58 -14.53 11.91
C HIS A 338 8.03 -14.50 10.47
N VAL A 339 8.01 -15.65 9.82
CA VAL A 339 7.55 -15.80 8.45
C VAL A 339 6.24 -16.56 8.47
N TYR A 340 5.18 -15.92 7.97
CA TYR A 340 3.87 -16.57 7.84
C TYR A 340 3.64 -16.97 6.38
N VAL A 341 3.32 -18.23 6.13
CA VAL A 341 3.19 -18.82 4.80
C VAL A 341 1.72 -19.17 4.55
N THR A 342 1.08 -18.49 3.60
CA THR A 342 -0.30 -18.82 3.21
C THR A 342 -0.34 -19.93 2.17
N SER A 343 -1.47 -20.65 2.08
CA SER A 343 -1.73 -21.74 1.12
C SER A 343 -1.47 -21.36 -0.34
N ASP A 344 -1.59 -20.08 -0.68
CA ASP A 344 -1.48 -19.58 -2.07
C ASP A 344 -0.03 -19.30 -2.50
N THR A 345 0.96 -19.52 -1.63
CA THR A 345 2.35 -19.22 -1.93
C THR A 345 3.01 -20.26 -2.85
N ARG A 346 3.22 -19.85 -4.11
CA ARG A 346 4.13 -20.56 -5.01
C ARG A 346 5.52 -19.97 -4.91
N LEU A 347 6.40 -20.69 -4.23
CA LEU A 347 7.83 -20.37 -4.17
C LEU A 347 8.53 -21.02 -5.37
N ASP A 348 8.94 -20.20 -6.34
CA ASP A 348 9.76 -20.65 -7.47
C ASP A 348 11.17 -20.98 -6.96
N GLY A 349 11.45 -22.28 -6.78
CA GLY A 349 12.72 -22.75 -6.21
C GLY A 349 13.95 -22.60 -7.09
N THR A 350 13.80 -21.97 -8.26
CA THR A 350 14.93 -21.65 -9.13
C THR A 350 15.72 -20.42 -8.68
N ARG A 351 15.14 -19.56 -7.81
CA ARG A 351 15.78 -18.28 -7.44
C ARG A 351 16.18 -18.22 -5.97
N PRO A 352 17.40 -17.74 -5.65
CA PRO A 352 17.83 -17.61 -4.27
C PRO A 352 16.97 -16.58 -3.53
N PHE A 353 16.44 -17.00 -2.39
CA PHE A 353 15.88 -16.09 -1.40
C PHE A 353 17.00 -15.16 -0.93
N SER A 354 17.04 -13.92 -1.43
CA SER A 354 17.86 -12.90 -0.80
C SER A 354 17.02 -12.17 0.21
N THR A 355 17.62 -11.94 1.36
CA THR A 355 17.04 -11.05 2.35
C THR A 355 18.09 -10.02 2.73
N PRO A 356 17.67 -8.79 3.04
CA PRO A 356 18.55 -7.81 3.64
C PRO A 356 18.89 -8.14 5.10
N PHE A 357 18.23 -9.13 5.70
CA PHE A 357 18.47 -9.58 7.06
C PHE A 357 19.68 -10.51 7.10
N ARG A 358 20.65 -10.19 7.97
CA ARG A 358 21.82 -11.03 8.24
C ARG A 358 21.77 -11.46 9.71
N GLU A 359 21.89 -12.77 9.95
CA GLU A 359 22.05 -13.38 11.27
C GLU A 359 20.95 -13.07 12.32
N PRO A 360 19.67 -13.43 12.08
CA PRO A 360 18.65 -13.37 13.12
C PRO A 360 19.03 -14.29 14.30
N GLN A 361 18.66 -13.90 15.53
CA GLN A 361 18.83 -14.77 16.70
C GLN A 361 17.74 -15.83 16.77
N ALA A 362 16.52 -15.47 16.37
CA ALA A 362 15.37 -16.36 16.34
C ALA A 362 14.67 -16.29 14.98
N PHE A 363 14.20 -17.44 14.50
CA PHE A 363 13.49 -17.56 13.24
C PHE A 363 12.29 -18.45 13.46
N THR A 364 11.09 -17.91 13.26
CA THR A 364 9.84 -18.63 13.32
C THR A 364 9.28 -18.73 11.92
N VAL A 365 8.84 -19.91 11.53
CA VAL A 365 8.12 -20.16 10.28
C VAL A 365 6.80 -20.80 10.65
N GLU A 366 5.71 -20.20 10.20
CA GLU A 366 4.35 -20.67 10.44
C GLU A 366 3.62 -20.77 9.11
N GLY A 367 2.99 -21.90 8.80
CA GLY A 367 2.02 -21.93 7.70
C GLY A 367 1.88 -23.24 6.92
N LEU A 368 0.66 -23.42 6.39
CA LEU A 368 0.13 -24.61 5.74
C LEU A 368 0.58 -24.72 4.28
N THR A 369 1.83 -25.10 3.96
CA THR A 369 2.17 -25.39 2.55
C THR A 369 3.20 -26.50 2.32
N PRO A 370 2.83 -27.55 1.55
CA PRO A 370 3.77 -28.58 1.09
C PRO A 370 4.92 -28.02 0.23
N HIS A 371 4.69 -26.89 -0.44
CA HIS A 371 5.66 -26.24 -1.35
C HIS A 371 6.78 -25.47 -0.65
N LEU A 372 6.63 -25.16 0.64
CA LEU A 372 7.65 -24.48 1.43
C LEU A 372 8.94 -25.30 1.52
N CYS A 373 8.80 -26.61 1.61
CA CYS A 373 9.93 -27.51 1.91
C CYS A 373 10.96 -27.60 0.79
N LYS A 374 10.57 -27.42 -0.48
CA LYS A 374 11.53 -27.29 -1.61
C LYS A 374 12.42 -26.05 -1.47
N ASN A 375 11.97 -25.06 -0.69
CA ASN A 375 12.56 -23.73 -0.60
C ASN A 375 13.11 -23.39 0.79
N LEU A 376 12.83 -24.19 1.82
CA LEU A 376 13.39 -24.02 3.16
C LEU A 376 14.92 -23.96 3.13
N LYS A 377 15.57 -24.74 2.27
CA LYS A 377 17.02 -24.66 2.05
C LYS A 377 17.44 -23.27 1.60
N ALA A 378 16.75 -22.67 0.63
CA ALA A 378 17.05 -21.32 0.16
C ALA A 378 16.78 -20.27 1.25
N ILE A 379 15.71 -20.46 2.04
CA ILE A 379 15.33 -19.58 3.14
C ILE A 379 16.36 -19.62 4.27
N PHE A 380 16.85 -20.80 4.65
CA PHE A 380 17.76 -20.98 5.79
C PHE A 380 19.24 -20.82 5.43
N ARG A 381 19.62 -20.94 4.15
CA ARG A 381 21.01 -20.77 3.68
C ARG A 381 21.71 -19.51 4.22
N PRO A 382 21.05 -18.34 4.35
CA PRO A 382 21.68 -17.13 4.90
C PRO A 382 21.86 -17.13 6.43
N PHE A 383 21.23 -18.06 7.15
CA PHE A 383 21.04 -18.01 8.60
C PHE A 383 21.81 -19.10 9.36
N THR A 384 23.11 -19.23 9.10
CA THR A 384 23.97 -20.25 9.74
C THR A 384 24.20 -20.03 11.25
N SER A 385 24.08 -18.79 11.72
CA SER A 385 24.29 -18.41 13.13
C SER A 385 23.01 -18.47 14.00
N LEU A 386 21.92 -19.08 13.52
CA LEU A 386 20.63 -19.09 14.20
C LEU A 386 20.69 -19.81 15.56
N ARG A 387 20.13 -19.20 16.61
CA ARG A 387 20.08 -19.79 17.97
C ARG A 387 18.74 -20.43 18.30
N ARG A 388 17.63 -19.86 17.82
CA ARG A 388 16.28 -20.36 18.05
C ARG A 388 15.54 -20.56 16.72
N LEU A 389 14.99 -21.74 16.51
CA LEU A 389 14.18 -22.07 15.34
C LEU A 389 12.82 -22.57 15.80
N THR A 390 11.74 -21.99 15.29
CA THR A 390 10.38 -22.43 15.56
C THR A 390 9.69 -22.75 14.23
N LEU A 391 9.22 -23.98 14.09
CA LEU A 391 8.49 -24.47 12.93
C LEU A 391 7.05 -24.76 13.36
N ILE A 392 6.08 -24.06 12.82
CA ILE A 392 4.66 -24.22 13.16
C ILE A 392 3.93 -24.64 11.89
N ASP A 393 3.40 -25.84 11.93
CA ASP A 393 2.54 -26.42 10.89
C ASP A 393 3.23 -26.56 9.53
N ILE A 394 4.49 -27.00 9.55
CA ILE A 394 5.31 -27.19 8.35
C ILE A 394 5.47 -28.68 8.08
N TRP A 395 5.06 -29.12 6.89
CA TRP A 395 5.27 -30.48 6.43
C TRP A 395 5.90 -30.51 5.02
N PRO A 396 6.97 -31.28 4.81
CA PRO A 396 7.49 -31.55 3.48
C PRO A 396 6.58 -32.52 2.73
N GLU A 397 6.26 -32.18 1.50
CA GLU A 397 5.67 -33.14 0.55
C GLU A 397 6.68 -34.24 0.16
N TYR A 398 7.98 -33.93 0.24
CA TYR A 398 9.08 -34.82 -0.14
C TYR A 398 10.21 -34.76 0.91
N PRO A 399 10.50 -35.86 1.63
CA PRO A 399 11.54 -35.91 2.68
C PRO A 399 12.93 -35.48 2.20
N GLU A 400 13.26 -35.79 0.94
CA GLU A 400 14.54 -35.49 0.30
C GLU A 400 14.86 -33.99 0.22
N SER A 401 13.85 -33.11 0.35
CA SER A 401 14.05 -31.65 0.26
C SER A 401 14.72 -31.05 1.51
N ILE A 402 14.62 -31.71 2.68
CA ILE A 402 15.13 -31.19 3.95
C ILE A 402 16.55 -31.70 4.26
N THR A 403 16.92 -32.90 3.77
CA THR A 403 18.22 -33.55 4.04
C THR A 403 19.44 -32.73 3.61
N SER A 404 19.23 -31.74 2.74
CA SER A 404 20.26 -30.86 2.20
C SER A 404 20.40 -29.51 2.90
N ILE A 405 19.66 -29.25 3.99
CA ILE A 405 19.81 -28.02 4.78
C ILE A 405 21.12 -28.13 5.57
N ASN A 406 22.00 -27.12 5.45
CA ASN A 406 23.25 -27.07 6.21
C ASN A 406 22.95 -27.15 7.72
N SER A 407 23.74 -27.94 8.43
CA SER A 407 23.61 -28.14 9.87
C SER A 407 23.64 -26.81 10.61
N PHE A 408 22.59 -26.48 11.37
CA PHE A 408 22.58 -25.29 12.22
C PHE A 408 23.51 -25.52 13.42
N THR A 409 24.80 -25.21 13.27
CA THR A 409 25.84 -25.51 14.28
C THR A 409 25.72 -24.70 15.57
N LYS A 410 24.94 -23.61 15.57
CA LYS A 410 24.69 -22.75 16.75
C LYS A 410 23.26 -22.85 17.28
N LEU A 411 22.45 -23.78 16.76
CA LEU A 411 21.06 -23.91 17.19
C LEU A 411 21.02 -24.47 18.61
N THR A 412 20.42 -23.71 19.50
CA THR A 412 20.28 -24.05 20.93
C THR A 412 18.85 -24.41 21.27
N HIS A 413 17.86 -23.79 20.64
CA HIS A 413 16.44 -24.07 20.88
C HIS A 413 15.75 -24.41 19.56
N LEU A 414 15.04 -25.53 19.54
CA LEU A 414 14.23 -25.97 18.40
C LEU A 414 12.82 -26.25 18.89
N LYS A 415 11.83 -25.52 18.36
CA LYS A 415 10.42 -25.81 18.56
C LYS A 415 9.80 -26.27 17.24
N ILE A 416 9.10 -27.39 17.26
CA ILE A 416 8.36 -27.94 16.13
C ILE A 416 6.93 -28.20 16.60
N GLU A 417 5.95 -27.57 15.98
CA GLU A 417 4.53 -27.75 16.26
C GLU A 417 3.87 -28.27 14.98
N ILE A 418 3.34 -29.50 15.01
CA ILE A 418 2.76 -30.20 13.87
C ILE A 418 1.25 -30.31 14.11
N LYS A 419 0.45 -29.59 13.31
CA LYS A 419 -1.01 -29.63 13.42
C LYS A 419 -1.65 -30.62 12.47
N GLU A 420 -1.04 -30.94 11.33
CA GLU A 420 -1.56 -31.91 10.35
C GLU A 420 -0.98 -33.34 10.44
N LEU A 421 -1.66 -34.31 9.80
CA LEU A 421 -1.41 -35.77 9.85
C LEU A 421 -0.28 -36.25 8.91
N LYS A 422 0.95 -35.74 9.02
CA LYS A 422 2.10 -36.24 8.22
C LYS A 422 3.41 -36.31 9.01
N SER A 423 4.27 -37.26 8.65
CA SER A 423 5.59 -37.41 9.26
C SER A 423 6.57 -36.34 8.78
N LEU A 424 7.47 -35.92 9.68
CA LEU A 424 8.51 -34.94 9.41
C LEU A 424 9.87 -35.57 9.79
N ASP A 425 10.81 -35.59 8.84
CA ASP A 425 12.21 -35.91 9.13
C ASP A 425 12.88 -34.69 9.77
N ALA A 426 13.03 -34.73 11.10
CA ALA A 426 13.68 -33.65 11.86
C ALA A 426 15.21 -33.78 11.91
N THR A 427 15.80 -34.86 11.36
CA THR A 427 17.26 -35.11 11.41
C THR A 427 18.11 -33.89 11.04
N PRO A 428 17.74 -33.09 10.00
CA PRO A 428 18.55 -31.93 9.60
C PRO A 428 18.57 -30.78 10.62
N PHE A 429 17.59 -30.72 11.53
CA PHE A 429 17.49 -29.68 12.56
C PHE A 429 18.11 -30.10 13.90
N LEU A 430 18.35 -31.40 14.10
CA LEU A 430 18.88 -31.96 15.34
C LEU A 430 20.41 -31.85 15.37
N SER A 431 20.89 -30.75 15.96
CA SER A 431 22.33 -30.47 16.13
C SER A 431 22.83 -30.85 17.52
N SER A 432 24.14 -31.12 17.65
CA SER A 432 24.76 -31.42 18.95
C SER A 432 24.83 -30.22 19.90
N SER A 433 24.59 -28.99 19.40
CA SER A 433 24.50 -27.76 20.18
C SER A 433 23.14 -27.54 20.84
N LEU A 434 22.15 -28.39 20.53
CA LEU A 434 20.79 -28.22 21.00
C LEU A 434 20.70 -28.41 22.53
N GLU A 435 20.12 -27.41 23.18
CA GLU A 435 19.92 -27.29 24.63
C GLU A 435 18.45 -27.55 24.99
N GLU A 436 17.52 -27.08 24.14
CA GLU A 436 16.08 -27.26 24.28
C GLU A 436 15.44 -27.76 22.97
N LEU A 437 14.63 -28.82 23.09
CA LEU A 437 13.84 -29.39 22.00
C LEU A 437 12.37 -29.45 22.42
N ASP A 438 11.48 -28.74 21.73
CA ASP A 438 10.04 -28.73 21.98
C ASP A 438 9.29 -29.24 20.76
N ILE A 439 8.64 -30.41 20.87
CA ILE A 439 7.92 -31.06 19.78
C ILE A 439 6.46 -31.23 20.18
N GLN A 440 5.55 -30.53 19.51
CA GLN A 440 4.12 -30.58 19.79
C GLN A 440 3.39 -31.18 18.61
N TYR A 441 2.51 -32.11 18.89
CA TYR A 441 1.66 -32.79 17.91
C TYR A 441 0.20 -32.57 18.27
N SER A 442 -0.63 -32.21 17.28
CA SER A 442 -2.08 -32.09 17.47
C SER A 442 -2.83 -33.42 17.25
N HIS A 443 -2.27 -34.35 16.46
CA HIS A 443 -2.90 -35.63 16.10
C HIS A 443 -2.02 -36.85 16.42
N ALA A 444 -2.66 -38.01 16.66
CA ALA A 444 -1.98 -39.25 17.03
C ALA A 444 -1.15 -39.91 15.94
N GLU A 445 -1.49 -39.64 14.68
CA GLU A 445 -0.78 -40.22 13.54
C GLU A 445 0.40 -39.34 13.09
N ALA A 446 0.53 -38.13 13.65
CA ALA A 446 1.70 -37.30 13.43
C ALA A 446 2.85 -37.81 14.32
N PHE A 447 3.95 -38.21 13.71
CA PHE A 447 5.17 -38.59 14.43
C PHE A 447 6.41 -38.09 13.68
N LEU A 448 7.46 -37.77 14.43
CA LEU A 448 8.77 -37.50 13.85
C LEU A 448 9.44 -38.81 13.45
N GLU A 449 9.91 -38.86 12.21
CA GLU A 449 10.73 -39.96 11.73
C GLU A 449 12.20 -39.67 12.03
N LEU A 450 12.83 -40.57 12.78
CA LEU A 450 14.27 -40.58 12.97
C LEU A 450 14.83 -41.81 12.25
N PRO A 451 15.53 -41.64 11.12
CA PRO A 451 16.08 -42.77 10.36
C PRO A 451 17.25 -43.44 11.08
N ARG A 452 17.93 -42.71 11.98
CA ARG A 452 19.12 -43.17 12.70
C ARG A 452 19.08 -42.74 14.16
N GLU A 453 19.93 -43.36 14.97
CA GLU A 453 20.18 -42.88 16.32
C GLU A 453 20.92 -41.55 16.29
N ILE A 454 20.43 -40.56 17.05
CA ILE A 454 21.02 -39.22 17.13
C ILE A 454 21.38 -38.94 18.59
N SER A 455 22.61 -38.47 18.80
CA SER A 455 23.10 -38.06 20.11
C SER A 455 23.02 -36.55 20.27
N LEU A 456 22.33 -36.10 21.32
CA LEU A 456 22.13 -34.70 21.70
C LEU A 456 22.78 -34.46 23.07
N PRO A 457 24.11 -34.30 23.14
CA PRO A 457 24.86 -34.33 24.39
C PRO A 457 24.58 -33.11 25.29
N ARG A 458 24.06 -32.01 24.74
CA ARG A 458 23.77 -30.77 25.48
C ARG A 458 22.29 -30.58 25.81
N LEU A 459 21.43 -31.49 25.35
CA LEU A 459 19.98 -31.35 25.52
C LEU A 459 19.63 -31.51 27.00
N HIS A 460 19.26 -30.40 27.63
CA HIS A 460 18.85 -30.39 29.03
C HIS A 460 17.32 -30.34 29.17
N THR A 461 16.61 -29.81 28.18
CA THR A 461 15.14 -29.70 28.18
C THR A 461 14.55 -30.39 26.95
N LEU A 462 13.67 -31.36 27.18
CA LEU A 462 12.87 -32.01 26.14
C LEU A 462 11.40 -31.77 26.42
N CYS A 463 10.68 -31.17 25.49
CA CYS A 463 9.24 -31.04 25.53
C CYS A 463 8.63 -31.88 24.41
N THR A 464 7.62 -32.70 24.69
CA THR A 464 6.97 -33.55 23.68
C THR A 464 5.51 -33.83 23.98
N THR A 465 4.66 -34.01 22.96
CA THR A 465 3.38 -34.73 23.13
C THR A 465 3.64 -36.24 23.23
N LEU A 466 2.92 -36.94 24.10
CA LEU A 466 3.07 -38.39 24.30
C LEU A 466 2.22 -39.21 23.33
N TYR A 467 2.86 -40.02 22.49
CA TYR A 467 2.23 -41.00 21.61
C TYR A 467 2.98 -42.34 21.61
N GLU A 468 2.27 -43.43 21.27
CA GLU A 468 2.71 -44.84 21.42
C GLU A 468 3.97 -45.18 20.60
N LYS A 469 4.21 -44.51 19.47
CA LYS A 469 5.41 -44.67 18.62
C LYS A 469 6.40 -43.53 18.82
N SER A 470 6.76 -43.29 20.07
CA SER A 470 7.63 -42.16 20.37
C SER A 470 9.03 -42.37 19.74
N PRO A 471 9.57 -41.39 18.99
CA PRO A 471 10.89 -41.49 18.36
C PRO A 471 12.05 -41.47 19.37
N PHE A 472 11.74 -41.30 20.67
CA PHE A 472 12.72 -41.15 21.74
C PHE A 472 13.61 -42.37 21.95
N SER A 473 13.20 -43.56 21.49
CA SER A 473 14.06 -44.75 21.52
C SER A 473 15.33 -44.58 20.67
N LYS A 474 15.32 -43.67 19.69
CA LYS A 474 16.45 -43.37 18.82
C LYS A 474 17.24 -42.11 19.23
N LEU A 475 16.82 -41.41 20.29
CA LEU A 475 17.51 -40.21 20.77
C LEU A 475 18.34 -40.54 22.02
N ARG A 476 19.62 -40.15 22.03
CA ARG A 476 20.49 -40.21 23.20
C ARG A 476 20.68 -38.80 23.77
N TYR A 477 20.24 -38.58 25.01
CA TYR A 477 20.27 -37.27 25.67
C TYR A 477 20.87 -37.40 27.07
N PRO A 478 22.20 -37.60 27.18
CA PRO A 478 22.87 -37.91 28.45
C PRO A 478 22.79 -36.78 29.50
N ALA A 479 22.50 -35.54 29.07
CA ALA A 479 22.41 -34.37 29.94
C ALA A 479 20.96 -33.93 30.23
N LEU A 480 19.96 -34.76 29.93
CA LEU A 480 18.55 -34.39 30.09
C LEU A 480 18.20 -34.19 31.57
N LYS A 481 17.73 -32.99 31.92
CA LYS A 481 17.31 -32.60 33.26
C LYS A 481 15.81 -32.38 33.36
N VAL A 482 15.20 -31.80 32.32
CA VAL A 482 13.80 -31.39 32.29
C VAL A 482 13.08 -32.11 31.18
N LEU A 483 12.01 -32.85 31.53
CA LEU A 483 11.10 -33.48 30.58
C LEU A 483 9.71 -32.86 30.71
N LYS A 484 9.19 -32.25 29.65
CA LYS A 484 7.87 -31.65 29.59
C LYS A 484 6.97 -32.42 28.63
N LEU A 485 5.79 -32.78 29.09
CA LEU A 485 4.87 -33.67 28.40
C LEU A 485 3.56 -32.92 28.14
N TYR A 486 3.19 -32.77 26.88
CA TYR A 486 1.93 -32.17 26.47
C TYR A 486 0.86 -33.24 26.28
N ALA A 487 -0.38 -32.90 26.64
CA ALA A 487 -1.52 -33.75 26.34
C ALA A 487 -1.85 -33.72 24.84
N PRO A 488 -2.25 -34.86 24.25
CA PRO A 488 -2.74 -34.89 22.88
C PRO A 488 -4.04 -34.08 22.76
N MET A 489 -4.12 -33.16 21.80
CA MET A 489 -5.28 -32.25 21.69
C MET A 489 -6.56 -32.93 21.18
N LEU A 490 -6.44 -33.94 20.31
CA LEU A 490 -7.58 -34.49 19.54
C LEU A 490 -7.69 -36.01 19.55
N ALA A 491 -6.83 -36.73 20.28
CA ALA A 491 -6.77 -38.20 20.20
C ALA A 491 -7.30 -38.91 21.46
N PRO A 492 -7.93 -40.09 21.32
CA PRO A 492 -8.24 -40.95 22.45
C PRO A 492 -6.96 -41.40 23.15
N SER A 493 -7.08 -41.67 24.45
CA SER A 493 -6.00 -41.99 25.39
C SER A 493 -4.88 -42.85 24.79
N PRO A 494 -3.59 -42.43 24.85
CA PRO A 494 -2.47 -43.25 24.41
C PRO A 494 -2.49 -44.62 25.10
N ARG A 495 -2.47 -45.69 24.31
CA ARG A 495 -2.25 -47.06 24.81
C ARG A 495 -0.74 -47.23 24.93
N PHE A 496 -0.27 -47.63 26.10
CA PHE A 496 1.14 -47.97 26.30
C PHE A 496 1.27 -49.48 26.17
N SER A 497 1.82 -49.95 25.05
CA SER A 497 2.30 -51.32 24.94
C SER A 497 3.61 -51.45 25.73
N SER A 498 3.74 -52.57 26.45
CA SER A 498 4.68 -52.84 27.53
C SER A 498 6.15 -52.46 27.28
N SER A 499 6.77 -51.90 28.33
CA SER A 499 8.19 -51.79 28.66
C SER A 499 9.16 -51.32 27.55
N PRO A 500 9.78 -50.12 27.66
CA PRO A 500 10.86 -49.71 26.78
C PRO A 500 12.08 -50.63 27.00
N SER A 501 12.25 -51.61 26.11
CA SER A 501 13.26 -52.67 26.20
C SER A 501 14.66 -52.26 25.69
N GLY A 502 14.92 -50.96 25.50
CA GLY A 502 16.22 -50.45 25.08
C GLY A 502 17.05 -50.00 26.28
N GLY A 503 18.21 -50.62 26.49
CA GLY A 503 19.13 -50.40 27.62
C GLY A 503 19.27 -48.93 28.03
N THR A 504 18.63 -48.57 29.14
CA THR A 504 18.58 -47.21 29.65
C THR A 504 19.76 -46.98 30.58
N THR A 505 20.66 -46.09 30.15
CA THR A 505 21.43 -45.31 31.12
C THR A 505 20.42 -44.59 32.02
N PRO A 506 20.57 -44.63 33.35
CA PRO A 506 19.64 -43.95 34.25
C PRO A 506 19.64 -42.46 33.93
N LEU A 507 18.48 -41.93 33.54
CA LEU A 507 18.34 -40.51 33.27
C LEU A 507 18.31 -39.76 34.60
N LEU A 508 19.22 -38.82 34.77
CA LEU A 508 19.27 -37.93 35.94
C LEU A 508 18.27 -36.77 35.77
N LEU A 509 17.00 -37.11 35.53
CA LEU A 509 15.93 -36.12 35.46
C LEU A 509 15.77 -35.41 36.81
N GLU A 510 15.79 -34.09 36.76
CA GLU A 510 15.57 -33.19 37.90
C GLU A 510 14.10 -32.73 37.95
N GLN A 511 13.45 -32.61 36.78
CA GLN A 511 12.07 -32.12 36.67
C GLN A 511 11.27 -32.84 35.58
N ILE A 512 10.02 -33.19 35.89
CA ILE A 512 9.02 -33.63 34.91
C ILE A 512 7.82 -32.70 34.97
N SER A 513 7.40 -32.17 33.83
CA SER A 513 6.25 -31.29 33.69
C SER A 513 5.16 -31.91 32.83
N PHE A 514 3.91 -31.84 33.27
CA PHE A 514 2.72 -32.20 32.51
C PHE A 514 1.93 -30.93 32.20
N VAL A 515 1.61 -30.70 30.92
CA VAL A 515 0.86 -29.52 30.47
C VAL A 515 -0.43 -29.93 29.74
N ASN A 516 -1.56 -29.32 30.15
CA ASN A 516 -2.88 -29.50 29.55
C ASN A 516 -3.46 -30.93 29.68
N TRP A 517 -3.06 -31.73 30.67
CA TRP A 517 -3.51 -33.11 30.82
C TRP A 517 -4.84 -33.24 31.56
N ASN A 518 -5.69 -34.17 31.12
CA ASN A 518 -6.78 -34.69 31.92
C ASN A 518 -6.36 -36.07 32.47
N VAL A 519 -5.87 -36.08 33.71
CA VAL A 519 -5.33 -37.27 34.38
C VAL A 519 -6.46 -38.17 34.91
N ALA A 520 -7.62 -37.60 35.23
CA ALA A 520 -8.75 -38.39 35.74
C ALA A 520 -9.34 -39.34 34.69
N SER A 521 -9.38 -38.92 33.42
CA SER A 521 -9.85 -39.78 32.33
C SER A 521 -8.76 -40.71 31.79
N ASN A 522 -7.49 -40.46 32.12
CA ASN A 522 -6.37 -41.23 31.60
C ASN A 522 -5.15 -41.25 32.56
N PRO A 523 -4.95 -42.33 33.35
CA PRO A 523 -3.82 -42.47 34.26
C PRO A 523 -2.50 -42.81 33.55
N ALA A 524 -2.52 -42.95 32.22
CA ALA A 524 -1.36 -43.39 31.47
C ALA A 524 -0.07 -42.52 31.61
N PRO A 525 -0.14 -41.19 31.82
CA PRO A 525 1.05 -40.38 32.11
C PRO A 525 1.71 -40.78 33.44
N LEU A 526 0.89 -41.18 34.41
CA LEU A 526 1.36 -41.61 35.73
C LEU A 526 1.99 -43.00 35.65
N LYS A 527 1.43 -43.91 34.85
CA LYS A 527 2.03 -45.22 34.57
C LYS A 527 3.37 -45.12 33.87
N LEU A 528 3.57 -44.10 33.04
CA LEU A 528 4.85 -43.82 32.39
C LEU A 528 5.94 -43.52 33.44
N LEU A 529 5.57 -42.84 34.53
CA LEU A 529 6.51 -42.54 35.61
C LEU A 529 6.95 -43.79 36.36
N GLU A 530 6.11 -44.83 36.46
CA GLU A 530 6.47 -46.09 37.13
C GLU A 530 7.58 -46.85 36.38
N VAL A 531 7.72 -46.62 35.08
CA VAL A 531 8.66 -47.34 34.19
C VAL A 531 9.99 -46.59 34.02
N MET A 532 10.05 -45.31 34.38
CA MET A 532 11.25 -44.48 34.22
C MET A 532 12.15 -44.54 35.46
N SER A 533 13.45 -44.69 35.25
CA SER A 533 14.46 -44.58 36.31
C SER A 533 14.83 -43.10 36.52
N PHE A 534 14.55 -42.59 37.72
CA PHE A 534 14.82 -41.19 38.08
C PHE A 534 16.04 -41.04 38.98
N GLY A 535 16.61 -39.83 38.94
CA GLY A 535 17.61 -39.35 39.90
C GLY A 535 17.11 -39.32 41.35
N PRO A 536 17.97 -38.95 42.30
CA PRO A 536 17.66 -38.97 43.73
C PRO A 536 16.59 -37.95 44.14
N THR A 537 16.43 -36.86 43.38
CA THR A 537 15.47 -35.78 43.66
C THR A 537 14.76 -35.40 42.37
N LEU A 538 13.43 -35.49 42.37
CA LEU A 538 12.61 -35.16 41.21
C LEU A 538 11.49 -34.16 41.57
N GLU A 539 11.37 -33.09 40.78
CA GLU A 539 10.25 -32.15 40.83
C GLU A 539 9.17 -32.53 39.82
N LEU A 540 7.92 -32.69 40.29
CA LEU A 540 6.75 -32.87 39.44
C LEU A 540 6.01 -31.54 39.26
N VAL A 541 5.80 -31.11 38.02
CA VAL A 541 5.09 -29.86 37.69
C VAL A 541 3.85 -30.16 36.87
N PHE A 542 2.68 -29.78 37.32
CA PHE A 542 1.44 -29.84 36.55
C PHE A 542 1.01 -28.42 36.18
N SER A 543 0.67 -28.20 34.91
CA SER A 543 0.22 -26.88 34.43
C SER A 543 -1.03 -27.02 33.57
N ARG A 544 -2.13 -26.40 33.99
CA ARG A 544 -3.44 -26.47 33.34
C ARG A 544 -3.97 -27.90 33.20
N CYS A 545 -3.77 -28.72 34.23
CA CYS A 545 -4.20 -30.12 34.23
C CYS A 545 -5.48 -30.32 35.07
N PHE A 546 -6.33 -31.27 34.68
CA PHE A 546 -7.36 -31.84 35.53
C PHE A 546 -6.78 -33.08 36.21
N ILE A 547 -6.55 -33.01 37.52
CA ILE A 547 -5.84 -34.04 38.28
C ILE A 547 -6.81 -34.73 39.22
N ASP A 548 -6.88 -36.07 39.14
CA ASP A 548 -7.51 -36.86 40.19
C ASP A 548 -6.55 -37.00 41.38
N ALA A 549 -6.96 -36.43 42.52
CA ALA A 549 -6.14 -36.41 43.72
C ALA A 549 -5.78 -37.81 44.22
N THR A 550 -6.65 -38.81 44.06
CA THR A 550 -6.38 -40.17 44.52
C THR A 550 -5.26 -40.82 43.71
N SER A 551 -5.26 -40.63 42.40
CA SER A 551 -4.18 -41.06 41.50
C SER A 551 -2.86 -40.33 41.75
N LEU A 552 -2.89 -39.02 42.02
CA LEU A 552 -1.67 -38.28 42.35
C LEU A 552 -1.09 -38.72 43.71
N LEU A 553 -1.95 -38.90 44.72
CA LEU A 553 -1.54 -39.37 46.05
C LEU A 553 -0.94 -40.78 46.00
N SER A 554 -1.52 -41.69 45.22
CA SER A 554 -0.99 -43.05 45.07
C SER A 554 0.40 -43.03 44.42
N LEU A 555 0.57 -42.27 43.35
CA LEU A 555 1.83 -42.09 42.65
C LEU A 555 2.94 -41.52 43.55
N VAL A 556 2.63 -40.47 44.32
CA VAL A 556 3.61 -39.84 45.20
C VAL A 556 4.01 -40.79 46.34
N LYS A 557 3.07 -41.58 46.86
CA LYS A 557 3.34 -42.60 47.90
C LYS A 557 4.20 -43.75 47.38
N THR A 558 4.01 -44.19 46.13
CA THR A 558 4.78 -45.30 45.54
C THR A 558 6.19 -44.90 45.14
N ASN A 559 6.48 -43.59 45.04
CA ASN A 559 7.74 -43.08 44.54
C ASN A 559 8.32 -42.01 45.49
N PRO A 560 9.12 -42.41 46.49
CA PRO A 560 9.65 -41.48 47.49
C PRO A 560 10.69 -40.48 46.93
N LYS A 561 11.05 -40.60 45.64
CA LYS A 561 11.98 -39.70 44.94
C LYS A 561 11.36 -38.34 44.58
N PHE A 562 10.02 -38.24 44.61
CA PHE A 562 9.34 -36.98 44.39
C PHE A 562 9.52 -36.10 45.62
N THR A 563 10.35 -35.07 45.50
CA THR A 563 10.69 -34.18 46.62
C THR A 563 9.89 -32.89 46.59
N LYS A 564 9.44 -32.49 45.39
CA LYS A 564 8.71 -31.25 45.16
C LYS A 564 7.59 -31.47 44.14
N VAL A 565 6.41 -30.95 44.45
CA VAL A 565 5.27 -30.92 43.52
C VAL A 565 4.83 -29.47 43.32
N THR A 566 4.63 -29.08 42.07
CA THR A 566 4.14 -27.76 41.67
C THR A 566 2.85 -27.93 40.88
N LEU A 567 1.76 -27.32 41.34
CA LEU A 567 0.44 -27.31 40.68
C LEU A 567 0.15 -25.89 40.19
N GLY A 568 0.03 -25.68 38.88
CA GLY A 568 -0.30 -24.38 38.29
C GLY A 568 -1.58 -24.43 37.48
N GLN A 569 -2.58 -23.61 37.82
CA GLN A 569 -3.89 -23.56 37.13
C GLN A 569 -4.54 -24.95 36.98
N CYS A 570 -4.36 -25.82 37.97
CA CYS A 570 -4.88 -27.19 37.94
C CYS A 570 -6.23 -27.28 38.64
N THR A 571 -7.09 -28.19 38.18
CA THR A 571 -8.43 -28.46 38.74
C THR A 571 -8.55 -29.92 39.17
N GLY A 572 -9.52 -30.24 40.03
CA GLY A 572 -9.76 -31.63 40.49
C GLY A 572 -9.08 -32.03 41.80
N ILE A 573 -8.29 -31.13 42.41
CA ILE A 573 -7.70 -31.30 43.75
C ILE A 573 -8.30 -30.28 44.70
N ILE A 574 -8.81 -30.73 45.84
CA ILE A 574 -9.32 -29.86 46.91
C ILE A 574 -8.24 -29.53 47.94
N GLN A 575 -8.45 -28.47 48.73
CA GLN A 575 -7.46 -27.98 49.69
C GLN A 575 -7.02 -29.05 50.70
N SER A 576 -7.94 -29.87 51.21
CA SER A 576 -7.59 -30.95 52.15
C SER A 576 -6.63 -31.98 51.56
N GLU A 577 -6.71 -32.23 50.25
CA GLU A 577 -5.82 -33.16 49.54
C GLU A 577 -4.44 -32.52 49.30
N CYS A 578 -4.39 -31.21 49.05
CA CYS A 578 -3.12 -30.47 49.00
C CYS A 578 -2.37 -30.56 50.34
N GLU A 579 -3.06 -30.46 51.48
CA GLU A 579 -2.42 -30.62 52.79
C GLU A 579 -1.86 -32.03 52.99
N VAL A 580 -2.59 -33.07 52.56
CA VAL A 580 -2.09 -34.45 52.60
C VAL A 580 -0.88 -34.63 51.67
N LEU A 581 -0.94 -34.08 50.45
CA LEU A 581 0.18 -34.09 49.52
C LEU A 581 1.41 -33.42 50.13
N LYS A 582 1.27 -32.23 50.71
CA LYS A 582 2.34 -31.50 51.39
C LYS A 582 2.97 -32.27 52.56
N GLY A 583 2.21 -33.15 53.22
CA GLY A 583 2.75 -34.05 54.24
C GLY A 583 3.62 -35.18 53.68
N ILE A 584 3.41 -35.56 52.42
CA ILE A 584 4.13 -36.64 51.74
C ILE A 584 5.32 -36.09 50.94
N VAL A 585 5.12 -35.00 50.19
CA VAL A 585 6.17 -34.30 49.45
C VAL A 585 6.74 -33.16 50.28
N GLY A 586 8.07 -33.12 50.43
CA GLY A 586 8.76 -32.12 51.25
C GLY A 586 8.51 -30.66 50.83
N SER A 587 8.07 -30.41 49.59
CA SER A 587 7.66 -29.08 49.11
C SER A 587 6.47 -29.17 48.16
N LEU A 588 5.39 -28.43 48.45
CA LEU A 588 4.23 -28.27 47.58
C LEU A 588 4.02 -26.79 47.22
N ASN A 589 4.03 -26.46 45.93
CA ASN A 589 3.70 -25.14 45.41
C ASN A 589 2.37 -25.20 44.66
N VAL A 590 1.44 -24.29 44.98
CA VAL A 590 0.15 -24.18 44.30
C VAL A 590 -0.02 -22.77 43.77
N TYR A 591 -0.20 -22.65 42.46
CA TYR A 591 -0.48 -21.41 41.74
C TYR A 591 -1.89 -21.51 41.17
N ALA A 592 -2.78 -20.62 41.61
CA ALA A 592 -4.15 -20.53 41.14
C ALA A 592 -4.23 -20.05 39.69
#